data_AF-A0A4Q9H8M9-F1
#
_entry.id   AF-A0A4Q9H8M9-F1
#
_cell.length_a   1.000
_cell.length_b   1.000
_cell.length_c   1.000
_cell.angle_alpha   90.00
_cell.angle_beta   90.00
_cell.angle_gamma   90.00
#
_symmetry.space_group_name_H-M   'P 1'
#
loop_
_entity.id
_entity.type
_entity.pdbx_description
1 polymer ?
#
loop_
_entity_poly.entity_id
_entity_poly.type
_entity_poly.pdbx_seq_one_letter_code
_entity_poly.pdbx_strand_id
1 'polypeptide(L)'
;MHSDIDEDTSILPTVIIEILSPSTKNYDRVKKFNLYKDIPSLKEYIMIDSDSVLVEAYYINDEQNWVLNQHKEISNRLTLISMGFDIALSDIYDYVRFSKEK
;
A
#
# COMPACT_ATOMS: atom_id res chain seq x y z
N MET A 1 3.68 -25.27 26.14
CA MET A 1 4.74 -24.52 25.47
C MET A 1 4.29 -24.35 24.02
N HIS A 2 3.41 -23.38 23.79
CA HIS A 2 3.04 -22.98 22.44
C HIS A 2 4.20 -22.09 21.96
N SER A 3 4.69 -22.31 20.75
CA SER A 3 5.70 -21.44 20.17
C SER A 3 5.06 -20.07 19.95
N ASP A 4 5.43 -19.08 20.77
CA ASP A 4 4.90 -17.72 20.74
C ASP A 4 5.36 -16.89 19.51
N ILE A 5 5.88 -17.57 18.48
CA ILE A 5 6.30 -16.97 17.22
C ILE A 5 5.43 -17.61 16.16
N ASP A 6 4.37 -16.89 15.79
CA ASP A 6 3.63 -17.17 14.57
C ASP A 6 4.55 -16.86 13.39
N GLU A 7 4.85 -17.85 12.57
CA GLU A 7 5.82 -17.75 11.46
C GLU A 7 5.38 -16.70 10.41
N ASP A 8 4.07 -16.40 10.38
CA ASP A 8 3.46 -15.37 9.54
C ASP A 8 3.56 -13.94 10.14
N THR A 9 4.01 -13.79 11.39
CA THR A 9 4.17 -12.46 12.02
C THR A 9 5.48 -11.81 11.61
N SER A 10 5.39 -10.88 10.65
CA SER A 10 6.50 -10.01 10.28
C SER A 10 6.73 -8.93 11.34
N ILE A 11 7.79 -9.10 12.12
CA ILE A 11 8.15 -8.18 13.22
C ILE A 11 8.77 -6.87 12.73
N LEU A 12 9.21 -6.78 11.46
CA LEU A 12 9.93 -5.64 10.89
C LEU A 12 9.62 -5.44 9.40
N PRO A 13 8.38 -5.07 9.02
CA PRO A 13 8.02 -4.88 7.63
C PRO A 13 8.82 -3.73 7.00
N THR A 14 9.30 -3.93 5.78
CA THR A 14 9.86 -2.85 4.94
C THR A 14 8.75 -2.14 4.16
N VAL A 15 7.74 -2.89 3.74
CA VAL A 15 6.59 -2.38 2.97
C VAL A 15 5.31 -2.96 3.58
N ILE A 16 4.31 -2.12 3.74
CA ILE A 16 2.94 -2.53 4.06
C ILE A 16 2.04 -2.16 2.89
N ILE A 17 1.22 -3.11 2.43
CA ILE A 17 0.26 -2.91 1.35
C ILE A 17 -1.14 -3.17 1.90
N GLU A 18 -2.00 -2.16 1.83
CA GLU A 18 -3.39 -2.23 2.31
C GLU A 18 -4.36 -2.14 1.13
N ILE A 19 -5.20 -3.17 0.97
CA ILE A 19 -6.29 -3.17 0.01
C ILE A 19 -7.53 -2.59 0.68
N LEU A 20 -7.99 -1.45 0.18
CA LEU A 20 -9.12 -0.72 0.75
C LEU A 20 -10.43 -1.23 0.17
N SER A 21 -11.32 -1.64 1.05
CA SER A 21 -12.69 -1.99 0.69
C SER A 21 -13.61 -0.76 0.79
N PRO A 22 -14.74 -0.72 0.05
CA PRO A 22 -15.71 0.37 0.12
C PRO A 22 -16.16 0.73 1.55
N SER A 23 -16.23 -0.25 2.46
CA SER A 23 -16.67 -0.06 3.85
C SER A 23 -15.61 0.54 4.78
N THR A 24 -14.32 0.54 4.40
CA THR A 24 -13.20 1.01 5.25
C THR A 24 -12.51 2.26 4.70
N LYS A 25 -13.04 2.83 3.61
CA LYS A 25 -12.35 3.81 2.74
C LYS A 25 -11.92 5.12 3.43
N ASN A 26 -12.75 5.69 4.31
CA ASN A 26 -12.50 7.04 4.84
C ASN A 26 -12.09 7.09 6.31
N TYR A 27 -12.49 6.12 7.14
CA TYR A 27 -12.32 6.23 8.59
C TYR A 27 -10.97 5.68 9.10
N ASP A 28 -10.30 4.83 8.31
CA ASP A 28 -9.09 4.11 8.73
C ASP A 28 -7.78 4.64 8.14
N ARG A 29 -7.81 5.30 6.97
CA ARG A 29 -6.59 5.69 6.23
C ARG A 29 -5.62 6.52 7.07
N VAL A 30 -6.11 7.60 7.68
CA VAL A 30 -5.26 8.53 8.45
C VAL A 30 -4.79 7.90 9.77
N LYS A 31 -5.62 7.08 10.41
CA LYS A 31 -5.28 6.45 11.70
C LYS A 31 -4.24 5.35 11.52
N LYS A 32 -4.43 4.47 10.54
CA LYS A 32 -3.51 3.37 10.25
C LYS A 32 -2.17 3.88 9.75
N PHE A 33 -2.16 4.84 8.82
CA PHE A 33 -0.91 5.44 8.38
C PHE A 33 -0.13 6.06 9.54
N ASN A 34 -0.79 6.81 10.42
CA ASN A 34 -0.13 7.37 11.61
C ASN A 34 0.33 6.31 12.61
N LEU A 35 -0.35 5.17 12.70
CA LEU A 35 0.06 4.06 13.57
C LEU A 35 1.30 3.33 13.03
N TYR A 36 1.38 3.14 11.72
CA TYR A 36 2.44 2.34 11.10
C TYR A 36 3.68 3.14 10.72
N LYS A 37 3.55 4.44 10.42
CA LYS A 37 4.68 5.28 9.99
C LYS A 37 5.83 5.37 11.01
N ASP A 38 5.55 5.08 12.28
CA ASP A 38 6.52 5.13 13.38
C ASP A 38 7.30 3.79 13.51
N ILE A 39 6.97 2.76 12.72
CA ILE A 39 7.72 1.51 12.66
C ILE A 39 9.09 1.78 11.99
N PRO A 40 10.23 1.61 12.69
CA PRO A 40 11.53 2.03 12.15
C PRO A 40 11.99 1.29 10.89
N SER A 41 11.53 0.05 10.69
CA SER A 41 11.85 -0.73 9.49
C SER A 41 11.02 -0.35 8.27
N LEU A 42 9.88 0.33 8.47
CA LEU A 42 8.93 0.64 7.42
C LEU A 42 9.49 1.75 6.54
N LYS A 43 9.63 1.45 5.25
CA LYS A 43 10.10 2.39 4.24
C LYS A 43 8.98 2.82 3.31
N GLU A 44 7.96 1.99 3.13
CA GLU A 44 6.86 2.25 2.20
C GLU A 44 5.52 1.78 2.76
N TYR A 45 4.48 2.58 2.52
CA TYR A 45 3.11 2.27 2.87
C TYR A 45 2.21 2.53 1.65
N ILE A 46 1.64 1.46 1.11
CA ILE A 46 0.89 1.50 -0.15
C ILE A 46 -0.57 1.19 0.15
N MET A 47 -1.45 2.06 -0.31
CA MET A 47 -2.89 1.83 -0.28
C MET A 47 -3.42 1.63 -1.69
N ILE A 48 -4.22 0.59 -1.89
CA ILE A 48 -4.83 0.26 -3.18
C ILE A 48 -6.34 0.31 -3.00
N ASP A 49 -7.02 1.20 -3.72
CA ASP A 49 -8.48 1.21 -3.79
C ASP A 49 -8.96 0.03 -4.64
N SER A 50 -9.86 -0.79 -4.10
CA SER A 50 -10.42 -1.93 -4.83
C SER A 50 -11.64 -1.57 -5.69
N ASP A 51 -12.28 -0.42 -5.48
CA ASP A 51 -13.46 0.02 -6.26
C ASP A 51 -13.08 0.88 -7.47
N SER A 52 -11.89 1.47 -7.47
CA SER A 52 -11.42 2.36 -8.54
C SER A 52 -9.92 2.20 -8.77
N VAL A 53 -9.43 2.62 -9.93
CA VAL A 53 -7.98 2.65 -10.21
C VAL A 53 -7.36 3.82 -9.44
N LEU A 54 -6.96 3.56 -8.20
CA LEU A 54 -6.27 4.50 -7.34
C LEU A 54 -5.28 3.74 -6.45
N VAL A 55 -4.01 4.05 -6.63
CA VAL A 55 -2.92 3.59 -5.76
C VAL A 55 -2.23 4.80 -5.16
N GLU A 56 -2.07 4.79 -3.84
CA GLU A 56 -1.35 5.81 -3.08
C GLU A 56 -0.14 5.16 -2.41
N ALA A 57 1.05 5.49 -2.90
CA ALA A 57 2.31 4.95 -2.41
C ALA A 57 3.07 6.01 -1.62
N TYR A 58 3.13 5.83 -0.30
CA TYR A 58 3.98 6.62 0.58
C TYR A 58 5.35 5.96 0.68
N TYR A 59 6.42 6.73 0.59
CA TYR A 59 7.79 6.25 0.83
C TYR A 59 8.62 7.28 1.60
N ILE A 60 9.64 6.81 2.32
CA ILE A 60 10.64 7.68 2.96
C ILE A 60 11.73 8.02 1.93
N ASN A 61 11.90 9.31 1.63
CA ASN A 61 12.96 9.79 0.74
C ASN A 61 14.32 9.93 1.46
N ASP A 62 15.36 10.34 0.71
CA ASP A 62 16.71 10.53 1.25
C ASP A 62 16.79 11.57 2.40
N GLU A 63 15.84 12.50 2.44
CA GLU A 63 15.71 13.52 3.49
C GLU A 63 14.90 13.05 4.71
N GLN A 64 14.57 11.75 4.79
CA GLN A 64 13.75 11.15 5.86
C GLN A 64 12.31 11.69 5.92
N ASN A 65 11.78 12.16 4.78
CA ASN A 65 10.42 12.66 4.65
C ASN A 65 9.52 11.62 3.98
N TRP A 66 8.29 11.49 4.47
CA TRP A 66 7.25 10.73 3.80
C TRP A 66 6.74 11.50 2.57
N VAL A 67 6.93 10.92 1.40
CA VAL A 67 6.49 11.48 0.11
C VAL A 67 5.38 10.60 -0.45
N LEU A 68 4.32 11.23 -0.97
CA LEU A 68 3.20 10.56 -1.60
C LEU A 68 3.37 10.55 -3.12
N ASN A 69 3.28 9.36 -3.72
CA ASN A 69 3.08 9.16 -5.15
C ASN A 69 1.67 8.59 -5.39
N GLN A 70 0.87 9.26 -6.22
CA GLN A 70 -0.49 8.83 -6.55
C GLN A 70 -0.58 8.37 -8.00
N HIS A 71 -1.16 7.19 -8.21
CA HIS A 71 -1.42 6.62 -9.53
C HIS A 71 -2.93 6.47 -9.73
N LYS A 72 -3.44 6.97 -10.86
CA LYS A 72 -4.89 7.04 -11.14
C LYS A 72 -5.28 6.44 -12.49
N GLU A 73 -4.30 6.02 -13.30
CA GLU A 73 -4.54 5.44 -14.61
C GLU A 73 -4.01 4.01 -14.66
N ILE A 74 -4.74 3.10 -15.32
CA ILE A 74 -4.39 1.69 -15.40
C ILE A 74 -3.08 1.44 -16.18
N SER A 75 -2.69 2.40 -17.02
CA SER A 75 -1.42 2.43 -17.76
C SER A 75 -0.22 2.79 -16.89
N ASN A 76 -0.44 3.29 -15.66
CA ASN A 76 0.65 3.67 -14.76
C ASN A 76 1.38 2.43 -14.21
N ARG A 77 2.54 2.68 -13.61
CA ARG A 77 3.32 1.69 -12.88
C ARG A 77 3.55 2.19 -11.45
N LEU A 78 3.41 1.27 -10.50
CA LEU A 78 3.81 1.46 -9.11
C LEU A 78 5.28 1.09 -8.98
N THR A 79 6.12 2.02 -8.53
CA THR A 79 7.52 1.75 -8.19
C THR A 79 7.64 1.46 -6.70
N LEU A 80 8.16 0.29 -6.34
CA LEU A 80 8.60 -0.05 -4.99
C LEU A 80 10.06 0.36 -4.86
N ILE A 81 10.29 1.61 -4.45
CA ILE A 81 11.61 2.25 -4.36
C ILE A 81 12.55 1.45 -3.44
N SER A 82 12.02 0.96 -2.32
CA SER A 82 12.75 0.18 -1.33
C SER A 82 13.25 -1.17 -1.87
N MET A 83 12.60 -1.69 -2.91
CA MET A 83 12.92 -2.98 -3.54
C MET A 83 13.47 -2.86 -4.97
N GLY A 84 13.42 -1.67 -5.57
CA GLY A 84 14.01 -1.37 -6.88
C GLY A 84 13.28 -2.01 -8.06
N PHE A 85 11.96 -2.24 -7.97
CA PHE A 85 11.19 -2.78 -9.09
C PHE A 85 9.83 -2.10 -9.27
N ASP A 86 9.29 -2.25 -10.48
CA ASP A 86 8.02 -1.67 -10.88
C ASP A 86 6.96 -2.74 -11.14
N ILE A 87 5.72 -2.46 -10.76
CA ILE A 87 4.55 -3.28 -11.03
C ILE A 87 3.58 -2.48 -11.91
N ALA A 88 3.09 -3.06 -13.00
CA ALA A 88 2.04 -2.38 -13.78
C ALA A 88 0.73 -2.37 -12.99
N LEU A 89 -0.01 -1.26 -13.02
CA LEU A 89 -1.32 -1.23 -12.39
C LEU A 89 -2.29 -2.22 -13.06
N SER A 90 -2.13 -2.50 -14.36
CA SER A 90 -2.86 -3.58 -15.03
C SER A 90 -2.69 -4.94 -14.35
N ASP A 91 -1.51 -5.24 -13.81
CA ASP A 91 -1.23 -6.50 -13.13
C ASP A 91 -1.84 -6.52 -11.72
N ILE A 92 -1.77 -5.38 -11.02
CA ILE A 92 -2.41 -5.19 -9.70
C ILE A 92 -3.93 -5.40 -9.78
N TYR A 93 -4.55 -4.91 -10.85
CA TYR A 93 -5.99 -4.92 -11.05
C TYR A 93 -6.52 -6.04 -11.97
N ASP A 94 -5.71 -7.05 -12.32
CA ASP A 94 -6.05 -8.10 -13.30
C ASP A 94 -7.38 -8.82 -12.98
N TYR A 95 -7.62 -9.07 -11.69
CA TYR A 95 -8.82 -9.74 -11.18
C TYR A 95 -9.91 -8.80 -10.68
N VAL A 96 -9.74 -7.49 -10.87
CA VAL A 96 -10.74 -6.49 -10.48
C VAL A 96 -11.68 -6.24 -11.65
N ARG A 97 -12.98 -6.19 -11.35
CA ARG A 97 -14.04 -5.86 -12.31
C ARG A 97 -14.69 -4.57 -11.85
N PHE A 98 -14.21 -3.46 -12.39
CA PHE A 98 -14.85 -2.18 -12.17
C PHE A 98 -16.24 -2.21 -12.80
N SER A 99 -17.28 -2.03 -11.99
CA SER A 99 -18.62 -1.79 -12.51
C SER A 99 -18.56 -0.52 -13.35
N LYS A 100 -18.90 -0.62 -14.64
CA LYS A 100 -19.19 0.58 -15.43
C LYS A 100 -20.34 1.30 -14.72
N GLU A 101 -20.10 2.53 -14.26
CA GLU A 101 -21.19 3.42 -13.90
C GLU A 101 -22.12 3.56 -15.11
N LYS A 102 -23.42 3.53 -14.83
CA LYS A 102 -24.51 3.56 -15.81
C LYS A 102 -24.86 5.00 -16.15
#